data_AF-X1I969-F1
#
_entry.id   AF-X1I969-F1
#
_cell.length_a   1.000
_cell.length_b   1.000
_cell.length_c   1.000
_cell.angle_alpha   90.00
_cell.angle_beta   90.00
_cell.angle_gamma   90.00
#
_symmetry.space_group_name_H-M   'P 1'
#
loop_
_entity.id
_entity.type
_entity.pdbx_description
1 polymer ?
#
loop_
_entity_poly.entity_id
_entity_poly.type
_entity_poly.pdbx_seq_one_letter_code
_entity_poly.pdbx_strand_id
1 'polypeptide(L)'
;MFYTPTPIVRYMISSVDEILIKFFNKNKGLMDDSVYLLDPCAGTATFVIEAIKQIYGKLDNTGNLGLFKGIRKIHYRPFDFQYVFYMDGFVQITCRERAEHLKGNSSGELALIIGRSGRPSKYSWDMVIMTSEMPDQVLVTYRGSSILCPMNYKKSTDTKTLSSNIRTRFLLNLKNYYLRENSVSHIDNAEFPRNVM
;
A
#
# COMPACT_ATOMS: atom_id res chain seq x y z
N MET A 1 -2.54 8.24 15.21
CA MET A 1 -1.76 7.11 14.65
C MET A 1 -0.31 7.58 14.57
N PHE A 2 0.59 6.94 15.31
CA PHE A 2 2.03 7.24 15.25
C PHE A 2 2.67 6.29 14.24
N TYR A 3 3.48 6.83 13.34
CA TYR A 3 4.18 6.05 12.32
C TYR A 3 5.62 5.83 12.77
N THR A 4 6.06 4.56 12.72
CA THR A 4 7.45 4.19 12.95
C THR A 4 7.99 3.62 11.63
N PRO A 5 9.04 4.23 11.05
CA PRO A 5 9.64 3.74 9.80
C PRO A 5 10.07 2.27 9.92
N THR A 6 9.83 1.48 8.87
CA THR A 6 10.17 0.04 8.83
C THR A 6 11.61 -0.28 9.27
N PRO A 7 12.66 0.49 8.89
CA PRO A 7 14.01 0.23 9.36
C PRO A 7 14.17 0.31 10.88
N ILE A 8 13.44 1.23 11.52
CA ILE A 8 13.47 1.41 12.98
C ILE A 8 12.74 0.26 13.67
N VAL A 9 11.59 -0.16 13.13
CA VAL A 9 10.87 -1.35 13.61
C VAL A 9 11.74 -2.60 13.55
N ARG A 10 12.41 -2.84 12.41
CA ARG A 10 13.33 -3.97 12.24
C ARG A 10 14.46 -3.96 13.24
N TYR A 11 15.08 -2.79 13.44
CA TYR A 11 16.14 -2.64 14.43
C TYR A 11 15.66 -3.05 15.82
N MET A 12 14.51 -2.52 16.26
CA MET A 12 13.95 -2.86 17.58
C MET A 12 13.67 -4.36 17.73
N ILE A 13 13.10 -5.01 16.71
CA ILE A 13 12.80 -6.44 16.75
C ILE A 13 14.08 -7.27 16.80
N SER A 14 15.07 -6.95 15.98
CA SER A 14 16.39 -7.61 16.00
C SER A 14 17.08 -7.44 17.35
N SER A 15 17.04 -6.24 17.93
CA SER A 15 17.62 -5.98 19.25
C SER A 15 16.93 -6.77 20.36
N VAL A 16 15.59 -6.85 20.34
CA VAL A 16 14.85 -7.67 21.32
C VAL A 16 15.20 -9.15 21.18
N ASP A 17 15.24 -9.67 19.96
CA ASP A 17 15.62 -11.05 19.70
C ASP A 17 17.03 -11.39 20.22
N GLU A 18 17.99 -10.50 19.99
CA GLU A 18 19.36 -10.63 20.49
C GLU A 18 19.42 -10.59 22.03
N ILE A 19 18.68 -9.68 22.65
CA ILE A 19 18.60 -9.55 24.10
C ILE A 19 18.02 -10.83 24.72
N LEU A 20 16.95 -11.38 24.14
CA LEU A 20 16.32 -12.63 24.60
C LEU A 20 17.32 -13.80 24.62
N ILE A 21 18.14 -13.90 23.57
CA ILE A 21 19.17 -14.93 23.45
C ILE A 21 20.29 -14.71 24.47
N LYS A 22 20.85 -13.50 24.53
CA LYS A 22 22.06 -13.22 25.33
C LYS A 22 21.81 -13.14 26.84
N PHE A 23 20.64 -12.63 27.25
CA PHE A 23 20.42 -12.24 28.64
C PHE A 23 19.25 -12.97 29.32
N PHE A 24 18.33 -13.60 28.55
CA PHE A 24 17.12 -14.23 29.10
C PHE A 24 17.09 -15.76 28.93
N ASN A 25 18.20 -16.38 28.51
CA ASN A 25 18.31 -17.82 28.26
C ASN A 25 17.24 -18.35 27.29
N LYS A 26 16.76 -17.51 26.37
CA LYS A 26 15.83 -17.89 25.31
C LYS A 26 16.64 -18.17 24.05
N ASN A 27 17.23 -19.35 23.99
CA ASN A 27 18.16 -19.74 22.90
C ASN A 27 17.52 -19.65 21.50
N LYS A 28 16.19 -19.69 21.42
CA LYS A 28 15.42 -19.52 20.18
C LYS A 28 14.97 -18.07 19.91
N GLY A 29 15.34 -17.11 20.77
CA GLY A 29 14.95 -15.70 20.65
C GLY A 29 13.43 -15.52 20.61
N LEU A 30 12.95 -14.80 19.60
CA LEU A 30 11.50 -14.59 19.36
C LEU A 30 10.73 -15.88 19.03
N MET A 31 11.41 -16.99 18.73
CA MET A 31 10.78 -18.29 18.43
C MET A 31 10.64 -19.19 19.66
N ASP A 32 11.05 -18.73 20.84
CA ASP A 32 10.90 -19.49 22.06
C ASP A 32 9.42 -19.57 22.47
N ASP A 33 8.92 -20.76 22.80
CA ASP A 33 7.48 -20.99 23.10
C ASP A 33 6.97 -20.17 24.31
N SER A 34 7.89 -19.70 25.16
CA SER A 34 7.57 -18.87 26.32
C SER A 34 7.55 -17.36 26.03
N VAL A 35 7.85 -16.95 24.80
CA VAL A 35 7.88 -15.54 24.38
C VAL A 35 6.58 -15.20 23.64
N TYR A 36 5.88 -14.19 24.15
CA TYR A 36 4.63 -13.69 23.57
C TYR A 36 4.82 -12.25 23.10
N LEU A 37 4.52 -11.98 21.83
CA LEU A 37 4.48 -10.63 21.29
C LEU A 37 3.07 -10.07 21.44
N LEU A 38 2.91 -9.07 22.31
CA LEU A 38 1.63 -8.43 22.57
C LEU A 38 1.69 -6.97 22.10
N ASP A 39 0.79 -6.61 21.19
CA ASP A 39 0.62 -5.25 20.71
C ASP A 39 -0.86 -4.84 20.86
N PRO A 40 -1.24 -4.22 21.99
CA PRO A 40 -2.63 -3.87 22.27
C PRO A 40 -3.18 -2.78 21.33
N CYS A 41 -2.30 -2.10 20.57
CA CYS A 41 -2.65 -0.98 19.69
C CYS A 41 -2.00 -1.14 18.31
N ALA A 42 -2.04 -2.36 17.76
CA ALA A 42 -1.24 -2.76 16.61
C ALA A 42 -1.41 -1.88 15.36
N GLY A 43 -2.56 -1.24 15.14
CA GLY A 43 -2.80 -0.42 13.96
C GLY A 43 -2.61 -1.24 12.68
N THR A 44 -1.59 -0.91 11.87
CA THR A 44 -1.19 -1.70 10.68
C THR A 44 -0.50 -3.03 11.02
N ALA A 45 -0.26 -3.29 12.30
CA ALA A 45 0.45 -4.45 12.86
C ALA A 45 1.90 -4.58 12.36
N THR A 46 2.56 -3.46 12.08
CA THR A 46 3.91 -3.44 11.50
C THR A 46 4.94 -4.19 12.35
N PHE A 47 4.90 -4.04 13.69
CA PHE A 47 5.79 -4.79 14.58
C PHE A 47 5.57 -6.30 14.51
N VAL A 48 4.31 -6.73 14.55
CA VAL A 48 3.94 -8.15 14.45
C VAL A 48 4.37 -8.73 13.09
N ILE A 49 4.13 -8.00 12.00
CA ILE A 49 4.50 -8.43 10.65
C ILE A 49 6.02 -8.56 10.50
N GLU A 50 6.79 -7.58 10.95
CA GLU A 50 8.25 -7.64 10.84
C GLU A 50 8.85 -8.71 11.77
N ALA A 51 8.24 -9.00 12.92
CA ALA A 51 8.67 -10.09 13.80
C ALA A 51 8.42 -11.46 13.14
N ILE A 52 7.24 -11.64 12.55
CA ILE A 52 6.92 -12.83 11.75
C ILE A 52 7.91 -13.00 10.60
N LYS A 53 8.22 -11.93 9.86
CA LYS A 53 9.22 -11.96 8.77
C LYS A 53 10.59 -12.40 9.26
N GLN A 54 11.05 -11.89 10.39
CA GLN A 54 12.33 -12.27 10.97
C GLN A 54 12.36 -13.74 11.39
N ILE A 55 11.30 -14.23 12.06
CA ILE A 55 11.16 -15.63 12.43
C ILE A 55 11.18 -16.54 11.20
N TYR A 56 10.45 -16.17 10.15
CA TYR A 56 10.41 -16.94 8.92
C TYR A 56 11.74 -16.92 8.17
N GLY A 57 12.42 -15.79 8.13
CA GLY A 57 13.76 -15.70 7.56
C GLY A 57 14.78 -16.60 8.25
N LYS A 58 14.57 -16.94 9.53
CA LYS A 58 15.38 -17.93 10.27
C LYS A 58 14.98 -19.39 9.98
N LEU A 59 13.70 -19.65 9.69
CA LEU A 59 13.16 -20.99 9.47
C LEU A 59 13.36 -21.50 8.04
N ASP A 60 13.25 -20.61 7.06
CA ASP A 60 13.34 -20.95 5.66
C ASP A 60 14.18 -19.87 4.96
N ASN A 61 15.39 -20.24 4.52
CA ASN A 61 16.31 -19.35 3.81
C ASN A 61 15.71 -18.78 2.50
N THR A 62 14.51 -19.22 2.10
CA THR A 62 13.75 -18.65 0.99
C THR A 62 12.93 -17.40 1.35
N GLY A 63 12.70 -17.10 2.64
CA GLY A 63 11.95 -15.92 3.09
C GLY A 63 10.48 -15.89 2.63
N ASN A 64 9.92 -17.05 2.30
CA ASN A 64 8.64 -17.13 1.60
C ASN A 64 7.46 -16.92 2.56
N LEU A 65 6.92 -15.69 2.56
CA LEU A 65 5.75 -15.27 3.35
C LEU A 65 4.42 -15.91 2.89
N GLY A 66 4.45 -16.75 1.85
CA GLY A 66 3.28 -17.38 1.23
C GLY A 66 2.40 -18.21 2.19
N LEU A 67 2.90 -18.53 3.39
CA LEU A 67 2.15 -19.22 4.44
C LEU A 67 1.14 -18.31 5.17
N PHE A 68 1.35 -16.99 5.23
CA PHE A 68 0.39 -16.09 5.90
C PHE A 68 -0.59 -15.49 4.93
N LYS A 69 -1.72 -16.19 4.74
CA LYS A 69 -2.87 -15.73 3.95
C LYS A 69 -3.40 -14.35 4.34
N GLY A 70 -3.04 -13.81 5.50
CA GLY A 70 -3.46 -12.50 6.01
C GLY A 70 -2.54 -11.31 5.66
N ILE A 71 -1.28 -11.51 5.28
CA ILE A 71 -0.38 -10.37 5.01
C ILE A 71 -0.65 -9.82 3.60
N ARG A 72 -0.85 -8.50 3.49
CA ARG A 72 -1.10 -7.81 2.21
C ARG A 72 -0.22 -6.59 2.08
N LYS A 73 0.29 -6.35 0.88
CA LYS A 73 0.95 -5.10 0.53
C LYS A 73 -0.11 -4.02 0.28
N ILE A 74 0.14 -2.82 0.77
CA ILE A 74 -0.72 -1.63 0.62
C ILE A 74 0.12 -0.42 0.22
N HIS A 75 -0.51 0.53 -0.45
CA HIS A 75 0.03 1.85 -0.66
C HIS A 75 -0.33 2.71 0.55
N TYR A 76 0.64 2.95 1.42
CA TYR A 76 0.40 3.55 2.73
C TYR A 76 0.42 5.08 2.67
N ARG A 77 1.46 5.65 2.06
CA ARG A 77 1.64 7.10 1.80
C ARG A 77 2.18 7.27 0.38
N PRO A 78 2.18 8.49 -0.19
CA PRO A 78 2.67 8.71 -1.53
C PRO A 78 4.10 8.17 -1.62
N PHE A 79 4.31 7.19 -2.49
CA PHE A 79 5.60 6.53 -2.72
C PHE A 79 6.12 5.67 -1.53
N ASP A 80 5.31 5.40 -0.52
CA ASP A 80 5.61 4.49 0.59
C ASP A 80 4.64 3.30 0.59
N PHE A 81 5.19 2.10 0.46
CA PHE A 81 4.46 0.84 0.43
C PHE A 81 4.76 0.03 1.68
N GLN A 82 3.70 -0.48 2.30
CA GLN A 82 3.81 -1.22 3.55
C GLN A 82 3.04 -2.53 3.48
N TYR A 83 3.25 -3.38 4.48
CA TYR A 83 2.47 -4.59 4.68
C TYR A 83 1.50 -4.37 5.83
N VAL A 84 0.28 -4.88 5.67
CA VAL A 84 -0.76 -4.90 6.71
C VAL A 84 -1.25 -6.32 6.92
N PHE A 85 -1.68 -6.62 8.14
CA PHE A 85 -2.35 -7.86 8.47
C PHE A 85 -3.85 -7.73 8.20
N TYR A 86 -4.25 -8.10 6.98
CA TYR A 86 -5.60 -7.96 6.46
C TYR A 86 -6.46 -9.20 6.75
N MET A 87 -6.91 -9.33 8.01
CA MET A 87 -7.83 -10.37 8.46
C MET A 87 -9.02 -9.79 9.23
N ASP A 88 -10.12 -10.53 9.26
CA ASP A 88 -11.26 -10.16 10.11
C ASP A 88 -10.82 -10.12 11.58
N GLY A 89 -11.27 -9.11 12.31
CA GLY A 89 -10.87 -8.87 13.71
C GLY A 89 -9.61 -8.02 13.88
N PHE A 90 -8.75 -7.90 12.86
CA PHE A 90 -7.59 -6.99 12.86
C PHE A 90 -7.83 -5.69 12.10
N VAL A 91 -8.79 -5.69 11.17
CA VAL A 91 -9.15 -4.52 10.37
C VAL A 91 -10.53 -4.02 10.81
N GLN A 92 -10.60 -2.76 11.25
CA GLN A 92 -11.83 -2.16 11.78
C GLN A 92 -12.94 -2.03 10.71
N ILE A 93 -12.59 -1.74 9.45
CA ILE A 93 -13.55 -1.66 8.34
C ILE A 93 -13.03 -2.48 7.17
N THR A 94 -13.52 -3.71 7.06
CA THR A 94 -13.23 -4.59 5.93
C THR A 94 -14.20 -4.29 4.79
N CYS A 95 -13.90 -3.28 3.97
CA CYS A 95 -14.63 -3.03 2.72
C CYS A 95 -14.25 -4.08 1.65
N ARG A 96 -14.39 -5.38 1.96
CA ARG A 96 -13.87 -6.49 1.16
C ARG A 96 -14.34 -6.41 -0.29
N GLU A 97 -15.65 -6.33 -0.52
CA GLU A 97 -16.25 -6.28 -1.86
C GLU A 97 -15.62 -5.19 -2.75
N ARG A 98 -15.31 -4.02 -2.17
CA ARG A 98 -14.68 -2.90 -2.90
C ARG A 98 -13.17 -3.09 -3.03
N ALA A 99 -12.52 -3.63 -2.00
CA ALA A 99 -11.11 -3.99 -2.02
C ALA A 99 -10.83 -5.16 -2.98
N GLU A 100 -11.83 -5.98 -3.34
CA GLU A 100 -11.66 -7.07 -4.30
C GLU A 100 -11.28 -6.59 -5.69
N HIS A 101 -11.69 -5.36 -6.06
CA HIS A 101 -11.30 -4.69 -7.30
C HIS A 101 -9.90 -4.09 -7.25
N LEU A 102 -9.19 -4.21 -6.14
CA LEU A 102 -7.82 -3.71 -5.91
C LEU A 102 -6.93 -4.77 -5.27
N LYS A 103 -7.32 -6.05 -5.32
CA LYS A 103 -6.48 -7.18 -4.88
C LYS A 103 -5.27 -7.23 -5.80
N GLY A 104 -4.21 -6.56 -5.38
CA GLY A 104 -3.07 -6.13 -6.20
C GLY A 104 -2.33 -7.20 -7.00
N ASN A 105 -1.44 -6.67 -7.85
CA ASN A 105 -0.34 -7.29 -8.60
C ASN A 105 -0.63 -8.32 -9.70
N SER A 106 -1.86 -8.73 -9.96
CA SER A 106 -2.13 -9.63 -11.12
C SER A 106 -3.25 -9.19 -12.06
N SER A 107 -4.02 -8.16 -11.73
CA SER A 107 -5.15 -7.71 -12.56
C SER A 107 -4.84 -6.49 -13.45
N GLY A 108 -3.75 -5.75 -13.19
CA GLY A 108 -3.44 -4.50 -13.90
C GLY A 108 -4.47 -3.38 -13.65
N GLU A 109 -5.31 -3.52 -12.62
CA GLU A 109 -6.34 -2.56 -12.26
C GLU A 109 -5.71 -1.31 -11.63
N LEU A 110 -6.06 -0.14 -12.17
CA LEU A 110 -5.62 1.15 -11.64
C LEU A 110 -6.76 1.81 -10.89
N ALA A 111 -6.41 2.55 -9.85
CA ALA A 111 -7.32 3.44 -9.17
C ALA A 111 -6.74 4.84 -9.04
N LEU A 112 -7.60 5.83 -9.26
CA LEU A 112 -7.33 7.22 -8.95
C LEU A 112 -7.80 7.49 -7.52
N ILE A 113 -6.91 8.03 -6.70
CA ILE A 113 -7.18 8.36 -5.30
C ILE A 113 -7.23 9.87 -5.17
N ILE A 114 -8.29 10.38 -4.55
CA ILE A 114 -8.53 11.81 -4.38
C ILE A 114 -8.72 12.12 -2.89
N GLY A 115 -8.05 13.14 -2.38
CA GLY A 115 -8.25 13.61 -1.01
C GLY A 115 -9.61 14.31 -0.83
N ARG A 116 -10.38 13.96 0.21
CA ARG A 116 -11.67 14.62 0.50
C ARG A 116 -11.54 16.06 0.97
N SER A 117 -10.50 16.34 1.74
CA SER A 117 -10.28 17.64 2.38
C SER A 117 -8.79 17.86 2.56
N GLY A 118 -8.28 18.96 2.01
CA GLY A 118 -6.95 19.46 2.28
C GLY A 118 -6.90 20.94 1.95
N ARG A 119 -5.91 21.63 2.52
CA ARG A 119 -5.56 22.97 2.07
C ARG A 119 -4.63 22.76 0.88
N PRO A 120 -5.08 22.94 -0.37
CA PRO A 120 -4.17 22.87 -1.50
C PRO A 120 -3.01 23.83 -1.25
N SER A 121 -1.80 23.43 -1.66
CA SER A 121 -0.68 24.35 -1.68
C SER A 121 -0.96 25.45 -2.72
N LYS A 122 -0.01 26.37 -2.90
CA LYS A 122 -0.11 27.44 -3.91
C LYS A 122 -0.34 26.90 -5.34
N TYR A 123 -0.08 25.62 -5.59
CA TYR A 123 -0.33 24.92 -6.86
C TYR A 123 -1.47 23.89 -6.71
N SER A 124 -2.29 23.79 -7.75
CA SER A 124 -3.72 23.48 -7.67
C SER A 124 -4.13 22.00 -7.54
N TRP A 125 -3.22 21.02 -7.45
CA TRP A 125 -3.61 19.60 -7.53
C TRP A 125 -2.71 18.61 -6.76
N ASP A 126 -2.41 18.84 -5.48
CA ASP A 126 -1.49 17.98 -4.70
C ASP A 126 -2.18 16.80 -3.97
N MET A 127 -3.48 16.57 -4.21
CA MET A 127 -4.28 15.58 -3.46
C MET A 127 -4.73 14.39 -4.31
N VAL A 128 -4.06 14.16 -5.45
CA VAL A 128 -4.41 13.09 -6.39
C VAL A 128 -3.21 12.18 -6.63
N ILE A 129 -3.40 10.87 -6.48
CA ILE A 129 -2.39 9.86 -6.83
C ILE A 129 -3.06 8.68 -7.52
N MET A 130 -2.34 8.03 -8.42
CA MET A 130 -2.77 6.77 -9.02
C MET A 130 -2.06 5.60 -8.36
N THR A 131 -2.76 4.49 -8.17
CA THR A 131 -2.17 3.28 -7.60
C THR A 131 -2.77 2.01 -8.20
N SER A 132 -1.95 0.97 -8.30
CA SER A 132 -2.35 -0.41 -8.62
C SER A 132 -2.42 -1.31 -7.39
N GLU A 133 -2.19 -0.74 -6.20
CA GLU A 133 -2.16 -1.44 -4.92
C GLU A 133 -3.32 -0.95 -4.04
N MET A 134 -3.71 -1.73 -3.05
CA MET A 134 -4.77 -1.32 -2.11
C MET A 134 -4.31 -0.08 -1.32
N PRO A 135 -5.03 1.05 -1.37
CA PRO A 135 -4.64 2.28 -0.70
C PRO A 135 -5.03 2.28 0.78
N ASP A 136 -4.22 2.92 1.61
CA ASP A 136 -4.62 3.31 2.95
C ASP A 136 -5.63 4.47 2.93
N GLN A 137 -6.47 4.57 3.98
CA GLN A 137 -7.49 5.60 4.09
C GLN A 137 -6.92 7.02 4.02
N VAL A 138 -5.71 7.25 4.54
CA VAL A 138 -5.06 8.56 4.58
C VAL A 138 -3.91 8.67 3.56
N LEU A 139 -3.97 7.92 2.44
CA LEU A 139 -2.90 7.89 1.44
C LEU A 139 -2.50 9.30 0.96
N VAL A 140 -3.44 10.13 0.51
CA VAL A 140 -3.13 11.44 -0.11
C VAL A 140 -3.36 12.64 0.81
N THR A 141 -3.84 12.42 2.04
CA THR A 141 -4.08 13.55 2.95
C THR A 141 -3.52 13.30 4.34
N TYR A 142 -3.14 14.39 5.01
CA TYR A 142 -2.60 14.32 6.37
C TYR A 142 -3.69 14.16 7.45
N ARG A 143 -4.94 14.59 7.19
CA ARG A 143 -6.04 14.60 8.18
C ARG A 143 -7.41 14.13 7.68
N GLY A 144 -7.54 13.82 6.39
CA GLY A 144 -8.80 13.45 5.76
C GLY A 144 -8.80 12.03 5.23
N SER A 145 -9.99 11.49 5.00
CA SER A 145 -10.09 10.23 4.25
C SER A 145 -9.89 10.48 2.76
N SER A 146 -9.33 9.51 2.07
CA SER A 146 -9.18 9.50 0.62
C SER A 146 -10.39 8.81 0.00
N ILE A 147 -10.83 9.30 -1.16
CA ILE A 147 -11.81 8.65 -2.02
C ILE A 147 -11.06 7.80 -3.03
N LEU A 148 -11.55 6.59 -3.21
CA LEU A 148 -11.06 5.62 -4.17
C LEU A 148 -11.96 5.64 -5.42
N CYS A 149 -11.36 5.91 -6.59
CA CYS A 149 -12.02 5.87 -7.89
C CYS A 149 -11.38 4.78 -8.77
N PRO A 150 -11.94 3.56 -8.81
CA PRO A 150 -11.43 2.49 -9.67
C PRO A 150 -11.56 2.87 -11.16
N MET A 151 -10.47 2.72 -11.91
CA MET A 151 -10.45 3.00 -13.35
C MET A 151 -10.96 1.84 -14.20
N ASN A 152 -11.06 0.65 -13.62
CA ASN A 152 -11.75 -0.50 -14.19
C ASN A 152 -12.77 -1.01 -13.16
N TYR A 153 -13.91 -1.54 -13.62
CA TYR A 153 -14.87 -2.20 -12.74
C TYR A 153 -15.30 -3.53 -13.33
N LYS A 154 -15.62 -4.49 -12.46
CA LYS A 154 -16.23 -5.78 -12.84
C LYS A 154 -17.75 -5.60 -12.87
N LYS A 155 -18.39 -6.02 -13.96
CA LYS A 155 -19.87 -6.09 -13.99
C LYS A 155 -20.31 -7.27 -13.13
N SER A 156 -21.23 -7.02 -12.20
CA SER A 156 -21.68 -7.97 -11.17
C SER A 156 -22.21 -9.31 -11.70
N THR A 157 -22.60 -9.40 -12.97
CA THR A 157 -23.16 -10.61 -13.58
C THR A 157 -22.13 -11.47 -14.32
N ASP A 158 -20.93 -10.97 -14.58
CA ASP A 158 -19.92 -11.68 -15.34
C ASP A 158 -18.53 -11.38 -14.74
N THR A 159 -18.14 -12.19 -13.77
CA THR A 159 -16.93 -11.99 -12.95
C THR A 159 -15.62 -12.02 -13.74
N LYS A 160 -15.68 -12.30 -15.05
CA LYS A 160 -14.53 -12.45 -15.95
C LYS A 160 -14.29 -11.24 -16.86
N THR A 161 -15.26 -10.35 -17.07
CA THR A 161 -15.10 -9.23 -18.00
C THR A 161 -14.86 -7.91 -17.27
N LEU A 162 -13.64 -7.39 -17.40
CA LEU A 162 -13.25 -6.06 -16.95
C LEU A 162 -13.65 -5.02 -18.01
N SER A 163 -14.45 -4.03 -17.64
CA SER A 163 -14.71 -2.86 -18.48
C SER A 163 -13.95 -1.66 -17.96
N SER A 164 -13.22 -0.97 -18.84
CA SER A 164 -12.49 0.26 -18.47
C SER A 164 -13.42 1.47 -18.42
N ASN A 165 -13.25 2.29 -17.39
CA ASN A 165 -13.87 3.61 -17.29
C ASN A 165 -13.11 4.68 -18.08
N ILE A 166 -11.95 4.33 -18.67
CA ILE A 166 -11.15 5.25 -19.47
C ILE A 166 -11.63 5.22 -20.91
N ARG A 167 -11.98 6.39 -21.45
CA ARG A 167 -12.31 6.53 -22.88
C ARG A 167 -11.08 6.20 -23.73
N THR A 168 -11.21 5.33 -24.73
CA THR A 168 -10.12 4.95 -25.65
C THR A 168 -9.44 6.16 -26.29
N ARG A 169 -10.21 7.20 -26.63
CA ARG A 169 -9.71 8.46 -27.20
C ARG A 169 -8.72 9.18 -26.28
N PHE A 170 -8.94 9.12 -24.96
CA PHE A 170 -8.03 9.73 -23.98
C PHE A 170 -6.68 8.98 -23.94
N LEU A 171 -6.70 7.65 -23.95
CA LEU A 171 -5.47 6.84 -24.00
C LEU A 171 -4.68 7.07 -25.29
N LEU A 172 -5.37 7.17 -26.43
CA LEU A 172 -4.74 7.50 -27.71
C LEU A 172 -4.08 8.88 -27.68
N ASN A 173 -4.74 9.88 -27.10
CA ASN A 173 -4.17 11.22 -26.94
C ASN A 173 -2.94 11.21 -26.04
N LEU A 174 -2.97 10.51 -24.89
CA LEU A 174 -1.82 10.37 -24.01
C LEU A 174 -0.65 9.68 -24.70
N LYS A 175 -0.91 8.58 -25.41
CA LYS A 175 0.10 7.85 -26.16
C LYS A 175 0.77 8.75 -27.20
N ASN A 176 -0.01 9.55 -27.92
CA ASN A 176 0.53 10.51 -28.89
C ASN A 176 1.32 11.65 -28.24
N TYR A 177 0.95 12.07 -27.04
CA TYR A 177 1.63 13.14 -26.31
C TYR A 177 3.00 12.65 -25.78
N TYR A 178 3.02 11.55 -25.03
CA TYR A 178 4.25 11.03 -24.41
C TYR A 178 5.18 10.30 -25.39
N LEU A 179 4.67 9.75 -26.50
CA LEU A 179 5.56 9.24 -27.55
C LEU A 179 6.26 10.36 -28.34
N ARG A 180 5.73 11.60 -28.33
CA ARG A 180 6.46 12.76 -28.88
C ARG A 180 7.60 13.22 -27.95
N GLU A 181 7.43 13.11 -26.63
CA GLU A 181 8.46 13.55 -25.67
C GLU A 181 9.75 12.73 -25.70
N ASN A 182 9.71 11.45 -26.10
CA ASN A 182 10.94 10.66 -26.33
C ASN A 182 11.83 11.16 -27.49
N SER A 183 11.41 12.20 -28.22
CA SER A 183 12.18 12.84 -29.29
C SER A 183 12.63 14.27 -28.96
N VAL A 184 12.36 14.79 -27.75
CA VAL A 184 12.70 16.18 -27.39
C VAL A 184 13.40 16.21 -26.04
N SER A 185 14.72 16.46 -26.07
CA SER A 185 15.51 16.85 -24.90
C SER A 185 15.08 18.24 -24.41
N HIS A 186 14.82 18.34 -23.10
CA HIS A 186 14.48 19.54 -22.29
C HIS A 186 12.98 19.76 -22.01
N ILE A 187 12.60 19.48 -20.76
CA ILE A 187 11.28 19.77 -20.18
C ILE A 187 11.44 21.04 -19.33
N ASP A 188 10.85 22.15 -19.78
CA ASP A 188 10.60 23.30 -18.88
C ASP A 188 9.29 24.06 -19.17
N ASN A 189 8.44 23.65 -20.14
CA ASN A 189 7.25 24.43 -20.50
C ASN A 189 6.04 23.59 -20.95
N ALA A 190 5.61 22.60 -20.16
CA ALA A 190 4.31 21.96 -20.39
C ALA A 190 3.19 22.77 -19.71
N GLU A 191 2.60 23.74 -20.41
CA GLU A 191 1.33 24.36 -19.99
C GLU A 191 0.18 23.36 -20.17
N PHE A 192 -0.57 23.09 -19.08
CA PHE A 192 -1.80 22.31 -19.14
C PHE A 192 -2.89 23.05 -19.93
N PRO A 193 -3.66 22.38 -20.82
CA PRO A 193 -4.72 23.02 -21.57
C PRO A 193 -5.84 23.52 -20.64
N ARG A 194 -6.05 24.84 -20.62
CA ARG A 194 -6.98 25.55 -19.72
C ARG A 194 -8.48 25.40 -20.04
N ASN A 195 -8.86 24.51 -20.95
CA ASN A 195 -10.25 24.45 -21.41
C ASN A 195 -10.88 23.08 -21.14
N VAL A 196 -11.37 22.92 -19.91
CA VAL A 196 -12.53 22.09 -19.61
C VAL A 196 -13.39 22.85 -18.60
N MET A 197 -14.34 23.63 -19.11
CA MET A 197 -15.53 24.08 -18.41
C MET A 197 -16.73 23.56 -19.19
#